data_AF-A0A7Z9KF53-F1
#
_entry.id   AF-A0A7Z9KF53-F1
#
_cell.length_a   1.000
_cell.length_b   1.000
_cell.length_c   1.000
_cell.angle_alpha   90.00
_cell.angle_beta   90.00
_cell.angle_gamma   90.00
#
_symmetry.space_group_name_H-M   'P 1'
#
loop_
_entity.id
_entity.type
_entity.pdbx_description
1 polymer ?
#
loop_
_entity_poly.entity_id
_entity_poly.type
_entity_poly.pdbx_seq_one_letter_code
_entity_poly.pdbx_strand_id
1 'polypeptide(L)'
;MVVSDQAAEALLGVERSVSGLRWRDRVGDHRTAMAISQQLRVPDVIGRVLAARGVRSESAEQFLDPKLRDLMPDPSQLIDMDRAVSRLVQAVVESEKIAVF
;
A
#
# COMPACT_ATOMS: atom_id res chain seq x y z
N MET A 1 -3.69 9.22 26.59
CA MET A 1 -2.40 9.47 25.93
C MET A 1 -2.67 10.49 24.83
N VAL A 2 -2.52 11.78 25.15
CA VAL A 2 -2.75 12.88 24.20
C VAL A 2 -1.56 12.89 23.27
N VAL A 3 -1.77 12.54 22.00
CA VAL A 3 -0.75 12.81 20.97
C VAL A 3 -0.75 14.32 20.81
N SER A 4 0.21 14.97 21.48
CA SER A 4 0.39 16.41 21.38
C SER A 4 0.59 16.78 19.91
N ASP A 5 -0.37 17.51 19.35
CA ASP A 5 -0.25 18.23 18.08
C ASP A 5 0.81 19.31 18.29
N GLN A 6 2.09 18.96 18.18
CA GLN A 6 3.09 19.98 17.93
C GLN A 6 2.67 20.64 16.63
N ALA A 7 2.34 21.93 16.69
CA ALA A 7 1.89 22.71 15.55
C ALA A 7 3.00 22.73 14.49
N ALA A 8 3.02 21.71 13.65
CA ALA A 8 3.96 21.61 12.54
C ALA A 8 3.76 22.83 11.65
N GLU A 9 4.87 23.45 11.24
CA GLU A 9 4.87 24.59 10.33
C GLU A 9 4.09 24.25 9.05
N ALA A 10 3.37 25.22 8.48
CA ALA A 10 2.69 24.98 7.22
C ALA A 10 3.71 24.60 6.15
N LEU A 11 3.36 23.59 5.35
CA LEU A 11 4.23 23.16 4.25
C LEU A 11 4.45 24.35 3.31
N LEU A 12 5.71 24.67 3.04
CA LEU A 12 6.12 25.84 2.24
C LEU A 12 5.63 27.20 2.79
N GLY A 13 5.30 27.27 4.09
CA GLY A 13 4.78 28.48 4.74
C GLY A 13 3.35 28.85 4.35
N VAL A 14 2.61 27.96 3.66
CA VAL A 14 1.25 28.26 3.17
C VAL A 14 0.22 28.04 4.27
N GLU A 15 0.08 29.03 5.14
CA GLU A 15 -0.93 29.04 6.21
C GLU A 15 -2.36 29.22 5.66
N ARG A 16 -2.53 29.96 4.56
CA ARG A 16 -3.82 30.18 3.89
C ARG A 16 -3.67 30.22 2.37
N SER A 17 -4.08 29.15 1.70
CA SER A 17 -4.12 29.08 0.24
C SER A 17 -5.28 29.88 -0.37
N VAL A 18 -5.36 29.94 -1.70
CA VAL A 18 -6.44 30.62 -2.44
C VAL A 18 -7.84 30.12 -2.04
N SER A 19 -7.98 28.83 -1.71
CA SER A 19 -9.24 28.25 -1.21
C SER A 19 -9.43 28.36 0.30
N GLY A 20 -8.53 29.05 1.00
CA GLY A 20 -8.57 29.21 2.46
C GLY A 20 -8.01 28.03 3.26
N LEU A 21 -7.40 27.04 2.60
CA LEU A 21 -6.86 25.84 3.27
C LEU A 21 -5.37 26.00 3.62
N ARG A 22 -4.96 25.48 4.77
CA ARG A 22 -3.55 25.35 5.20
C ARG A 22 -2.90 24.16 4.52
N TRP A 23 -1.67 24.32 4.02
CA TRP A 23 -0.92 23.18 3.48
C TRP A 23 -0.19 22.46 4.59
N ARG A 24 -0.35 21.14 4.65
CA ARG A 24 0.31 20.28 5.63
C ARG A 24 1.09 19.22 4.87
N ASP A 25 2.28 18.90 5.36
CA ASP A 25 3.00 17.75 4.83
C ASP A 25 2.22 16.47 5.17
N ARG A 26 2.09 15.59 4.20
CA ARG A 26 1.50 14.26 4.38
C ARG A 26 2.54 13.27 4.93
N VAL A 27 3.82 13.56 4.77
CA VAL A 27 4.91 12.75 5.29
C VAL A 27 5.02 12.98 6.80
N GLY A 28 4.43 12.06 7.57
CA GLY A 28 4.62 12.04 9.02
C GLY A 28 6.04 11.66 9.43
N ASP A 29 6.75 10.86 8.63
CA ASP A 29 8.10 10.40 8.90
C ASP A 29 9.07 10.67 7.75
N HIS A 30 9.77 11.79 7.89
CA HIS A 30 10.81 12.22 6.95
C HIS A 30 12.05 11.32 6.97
N ARG A 31 12.32 10.62 8.09
CA ARG A 31 13.47 9.72 8.19
C ARG A 31 13.23 8.48 7.35
N THR A 32 12.03 7.91 7.42
CA THR A 32 11.64 6.79 6.54
C THR A 32 11.70 7.18 5.07
N ALA A 33 11.20 8.37 4.70
CA ALA A 33 11.28 8.86 3.32
C ALA A 33 12.73 8.93 2.80
N MET A 34 13.63 9.50 3.60
CA MET A 34 15.06 9.61 3.26
C MET A 34 15.74 8.24 3.18
N ALA A 35 15.44 7.34 4.12
CA ALA A 35 15.98 5.98 4.12
C ALA A 35 15.58 5.22 2.84
N ILE A 36 14.30 5.28 2.44
CA ILE A 36 13.80 4.66 1.20
C ILE A 36 14.55 5.22 -0.03
N SER A 37 14.66 6.54 -0.14
CA SER A 37 15.33 7.19 -1.28
C SER A 37 16.80 6.77 -1.40
N GLN A 38 17.53 6.74 -0.28
CA GLN A 38 18.94 6.34 -0.25
C GLN A 38 19.14 4.85 -0.53
N GLN A 39 18.36 3.99 0.12
CA GLN A 39 18.48 2.53 -0.01
C GLN A 39 18.18 2.06 -1.43
N LEU A 40 17.09 2.55 -2.02
CA LEU A 40 16.65 2.12 -3.36
C LEU A 40 17.19 3.01 -4.48
N ARG A 41 17.96 4.05 -4.16
CA ARG A 41 18.49 5.04 -5.11
C ARG A 41 17.40 5.66 -5.99
N VAL A 42 16.22 5.87 -5.42
CA VAL A 42 15.07 6.51 -6.09
C VAL A 42 15.04 8.00 -5.73
N PRO A 43 14.45 8.87 -6.58
CA PRO A 43 14.29 10.29 -6.26
C PRO A 43 13.59 10.52 -4.90
N ASP A 44 13.96 11.59 -4.18
CA ASP A 44 13.41 11.94 -2.85
C ASP A 44 11.87 11.96 -2.83
N VAL A 45 11.26 12.48 -3.90
CA VAL A 45 9.80 12.50 -4.04
C VAL A 45 9.17 11.11 -3.98
N ILE A 46 9.84 10.08 -4.50
CA ILE A 46 9.36 8.69 -4.43
C ILE A 46 9.44 8.19 -2.99
N GLY A 47 10.54 8.45 -2.29
CA GLY A 47 10.70 8.10 -0.88
C GLY A 47 9.62 8.74 -0.01
N ARG A 48 9.34 10.04 -0.21
CA ARG A 48 8.25 10.76 0.48
C ARG A 48 6.88 10.15 0.21
N VAL A 49 6.59 9.86 -1.06
CA VAL A 49 5.31 9.30 -1.50
C VAL A 49 5.07 7.89 -0.92
N LEU A 50 6.13 7.09 -0.75
CA LEU A 50 6.06 5.77 -0.13
C LEU A 50 5.91 5.86 1.39
N ALA A 51 6.69 6.71 2.07
CA ALA A 51 6.56 6.95 3.51
C ALA A 51 5.16 7.48 3.87
N ALA A 52 4.60 8.38 3.07
CA ALA A 52 3.24 8.89 3.23
C ALA A 52 2.15 7.81 3.07
N ARG A 53 2.46 6.67 2.44
CA ARG A 53 1.58 5.49 2.36
C ARG A 53 1.81 4.49 3.50
N GLY A 54 2.71 4.78 4.44
CA GLY A 54 3.09 3.88 5.52
C GLY A 54 4.03 2.74 5.09
N VAL A 55 4.62 2.84 3.89
CA VAL A 55 5.61 1.88 3.42
C VAL A 55 6.92 2.12 4.18
N ARG A 56 7.48 1.05 4.75
CA ARG A 56 8.76 1.12 5.47
C ARG A 56 9.93 0.88 4.52
N SER A 57 11.12 1.29 4.92
CA SER A 57 12.35 1.11 4.11
C SER A 57 12.59 -0.35 3.71
N GLU A 58 12.31 -1.29 4.61
CA GLU A 58 12.51 -2.71 4.42
C GLU A 58 11.52 -3.34 3.43
N SER A 59 10.33 -2.74 3.28
CA SER A 59 9.28 -3.24 2.38
C SER A 59 9.15 -2.42 1.09
N ALA A 60 9.95 -1.36 0.94
CA ALA A 60 9.80 -0.42 -0.16
C ALA A 60 10.14 -1.01 -1.53
N GLU A 61 11.12 -1.91 -1.60
CA GLU A 61 11.47 -2.61 -2.84
C GLU A 61 10.32 -3.49 -3.33
N GLN A 62 9.78 -4.34 -2.44
CA GLN A 62 8.64 -5.20 -2.73
C GLN A 62 7.39 -4.39 -3.12
N PHE A 63 7.22 -3.20 -2.54
CA PHE A 63 6.12 -2.31 -2.90
C PHE A 63 6.26 -1.74 -4.32
N LEU A 64 7.48 -1.41 -4.76
CA LEU A 64 7.74 -0.85 -6.09
C LEU A 64 7.77 -1.89 -7.20
N ASP A 65 8.26 -3.10 -6.90
CA ASP A 65 8.32 -4.22 -7.84
C ASP A 65 7.64 -5.48 -7.26
N PRO A 66 6.33 -5.42 -7.01
CA PRO A 66 5.60 -6.54 -6.43
C PRO A 66 5.58 -7.73 -7.39
N LYS A 67 6.04 -8.89 -6.93
CA LYS A 67 5.84 -10.15 -7.67
C LYS A 67 4.56 -10.81 -7.20
N LEU A 68 3.77 -11.31 -8.15
CA LEU A 68 2.52 -12.00 -7.86
C LEU A 68 2.71 -13.16 -6.87
N ARG A 69 3.82 -13.90 -6.98
CA ARG A 69 4.16 -15.01 -6.07
C ARG A 69 4.32 -14.57 -4.60
N ASP A 70 4.75 -13.33 -4.36
CA ASP A 70 5.04 -12.83 -3.01
C ASP A 70 3.80 -12.18 -2.37
N LEU A 71 2.76 -11.94 -3.16
CA LEU A 71 1.51 -11.31 -2.73
C LEU A 71 0.35 -12.28 -2.55
N MET A 72 0.45 -13.49 -3.13
CA MET A 72 -0.60 -14.50 -3.03
C MET A 72 -0.29 -15.45 -1.86
N PRO A 73 -1.03 -15.34 -0.73
CA PRO A 73 -0.99 -16.39 0.28
C PRO A 73 -1.54 -17.69 -0.30
N ASP A 74 -1.34 -18.80 0.41
CA ASP A 74 -1.95 -20.08 0.04
C ASP A 74 -3.48 -19.90 -0.14
N PRO A 75 -4.03 -20.12 -1.35
CA PRO A 75 -5.44 -19.91 -1.62
C PRO A 75 -6.33 -20.81 -0.76
N SER A 76 -5.83 -21.96 -0.29
CA SER A 76 -6.55 -22.87 0.61
C SER A 76 -6.85 -22.24 1.98
N GLN A 77 -6.27 -21.07 2.30
CA GLN A 77 -6.65 -20.28 3.47
C GLN A 77 -8.00 -19.56 3.32
N LEU A 78 -8.51 -19.41 2.09
CA LEU A 78 -9.84 -18.85 1.86
C LEU A 78 -10.91 -19.87 2.26
N ILE A 79 -11.95 -19.39 2.95
CA ILE A 79 -13.03 -20.23 3.47
C ILE A 79 -13.62 -21.06 2.32
N ASP A 80 -13.70 -22.38 2.52
CA ASP A 80 -14.21 -23.37 1.57
C ASP A 80 -13.49 -23.44 0.21
N MET A 81 -12.27 -22.89 0.07
CA MET A 81 -11.57 -22.86 -1.22
C MET A 81 -11.35 -24.25 -1.82
N ASP A 82 -10.87 -25.21 -1.04
CA ASP A 82 -10.62 -26.57 -1.53
C ASP A 82 -11.91 -27.26 -1.99
N ARG A 83 -13.02 -27.01 -1.28
CA ARG A 83 -14.35 -27.53 -1.62
C ARG A 83 -14.88 -26.87 -2.89
N ALA A 84 -14.73 -25.55 -3.02
CA ALA A 84 -15.12 -24.79 -4.20
C ALA A 84 -14.36 -25.25 -5.44
N VAL A 85 -13.03 -25.42 -5.33
CA VAL A 85 -12.18 -25.94 -6.39
C VAL A 85 -12.59 -27.36 -6.78
N SER A 86 -12.79 -28.25 -5.80
CA SER A 86 -13.21 -29.63 -6.06
C SER A 86 -14.55 -29.69 -6.81
N ARG A 87 -15.53 -28.89 -6.40
CA ARG A 87 -16.84 -28.78 -7.08
C ARG A 87 -16.70 -28.22 -8.49
N LEU A 88 -15.85 -27.20 -8.69
CA LEU A 88 -15.62 -26.62 -10.01
C LEU A 88 -14.94 -27.61 -10.94
N VAL A 89 -13.92 -28.32 -10.47
CA VAL A 89 -13.24 -29.38 -11.23
C VAL A 89 -14.23 -30.46 -11.65
N GLN A 90 -15.10 -30.90 -10.74
CA GLN A 90 -16.16 -31.85 -11.07
C GLN A 90 -17.07 -31.33 -12.18
N ALA A 91 -17.60 -30.10 -12.06
CA ALA A 91 -18.44 -29.49 -13.10
C ALA A 91 -17.75 -29.42 -14.46
N VAL A 92 -16.44 -29.10 -14.50
CA VAL A 92 -15.68 -29.05 -15.74
C VAL A 92 -15.54 -30.44 -16.35
N VAL A 93 -15.17 -31.45 -15.55
CA VAL A 93 -15.02 -32.84 -16.01
C VAL A 93 -16.34 -33.41 -16.51
N GLU A 94 -17.44 -33.10 -15.84
CA GLU A 94 -18.79 -33.55 -16.20
C GLU A 94 -19.46 -32.68 -17.28
N SER A 95 -18.78 -31.63 -17.78
CA SER A 95 -19.32 -30.69 -18.77
C SER A 95 -20.64 -30.02 -18.33
N GLU A 96 -20.78 -29.72 -17.04
CA GLU A 96 -21.90 -28.98 -16.50
C GLU A 96 -21.92 -27.53 -17.04
N LYS A 97 -23.11 -26.94 -17.14
CA LYS A 97 -23.24 -25.50 -17.46
C LYS A 97 -22.83 -24.66 -16.25
N ILE A 98 -21.81 -23.83 -16.42
CA ILE A 98 -21.29 -22.91 -15.40
C ILE A 98 -21.70 -21.48 -15.78
N ALA A 99 -22.22 -20.72 -14.82
CA ALA A 99 -22.52 -19.29 -14.98
C ALA A 99 -21.68 -18.47 -13.99
N VAL A 100 -21.11 -17.35 -14.45
CA VAL A 100 -20.37 -16.37 -13.63
C VAL A 100 -21.20 -15.09 -13.58
N PHE A 101 -21.48 -14.60 -12.37
CA PHE A 101 -22.29 -13.40 -12.11
C PHE A 101 -21.42 -12.30 -11.49
#